data_AF-A0A947FD29-F1
#
_entry.id   AF-A0A947FD29-F1
#
_cell.length_a   1.000
_cell.length_b   1.000
_cell.length_c   1.000
_cell.angle_alpha   90.00
_cell.angle_beta   90.00
_cell.angle_gamma   90.00
#
_symmetry.space_group_name_H-M   'P 1'
#
loop_
_entity.id
_entity.type
_entity.pdbx_description
1 polymer ?
#
loop_
_entity_poly.entity_id
_entity_poly.type
_entity_poly.pdbx_seq_one_letter_code
_entity_poly.pdbx_strand_id
1 'polypeptide(L)'
;VVGAQSSGAKIVGFNCDAFTSYGKEQSHNAPVSDAAAFRYCTALNALLSGPKSRRHRFGLADTTIVFWTGETIRVGASTAEDWFSDMFSGNLPAEDAQDKAKFDDVMILLRALREGGNALKNSEIDAGVPVYLLGLAPNASRLAVRFWHSETIGGFFDNLKCHFDDLRMVREFQEGAKTPDREFPGPRMLLRETAREPKDISPLLEGALMRAILNRTPYPDALAAAIVRRIRADRRISYLRAATLKAWWIRKHSTQGKLSVSLDTKRPEPAYRLGRLFAALEKTQQDALGDVNASVRDKFYSAASATPAVVFPRILRNYQHHLGKLSVGARIHRETLIQEIFGDLDAMPNHLNLEDQALFAIGYYHQRKDLFTKKADKPNTTESE
;
A
#
# COMPACT_ATOMS: atom_id res chain seq x y z
N VAL A 1 18.98 -17.45 -4.89
CA VAL A 1 17.66 -16.79 -4.99
C VAL A 1 16.61 -17.84 -4.68
N VAL A 2 15.60 -17.51 -3.87
CA VAL A 2 14.55 -18.49 -3.52
C VAL A 2 13.83 -18.91 -4.81
N GLY A 3 13.60 -20.21 -4.99
CA GLY A 3 12.94 -20.76 -6.19
C GLY A 3 13.83 -20.93 -7.44
N ALA A 4 15.13 -20.61 -7.37
CA ALA A 4 16.08 -20.90 -8.43
C ALA A 4 16.60 -22.36 -8.37
N GLN A 5 17.20 -22.85 -9.47
CA GLN A 5 17.81 -24.19 -9.53
C GLN A 5 18.86 -24.40 -8.44
N SER A 6 18.92 -25.63 -7.89
CA SER A 6 19.88 -26.02 -6.85
C SER A 6 21.33 -26.00 -7.33
N SER A 7 21.56 -26.20 -8.64
CA SER A 7 22.87 -26.05 -9.29
C SER A 7 23.33 -24.60 -9.45
N GLY A 8 22.53 -23.62 -9.00
CA GLY A 8 22.75 -22.20 -9.21
C GLY A 8 22.02 -21.66 -10.45
N ALA A 9 21.85 -20.35 -10.50
CA ALA A 9 21.20 -19.65 -11.60
C ALA A 9 22.05 -18.46 -12.05
N LYS A 10 22.09 -18.23 -13.36
CA LYS A 10 22.95 -17.21 -13.98
C LYS A 10 22.18 -15.91 -14.18
N ILE A 11 22.78 -14.75 -13.89
CA ILE A 11 22.21 -13.45 -14.27
C ILE A 11 22.33 -13.24 -15.78
N VAL A 12 23.50 -13.53 -16.33
CA VAL A 12 23.79 -13.50 -17.77
C VAL A 12 24.22 -14.90 -18.18
N GLY A 13 23.60 -15.45 -19.21
CA GLY A 13 23.95 -16.78 -19.72
C GLY A 13 23.31 -17.05 -21.06
N PHE A 14 24.11 -17.62 -21.97
CA PHE A 14 23.72 -18.05 -23.30
C PHE A 14 23.98 -19.55 -23.37
N ASN A 15 22.95 -20.35 -23.63
CA ASN A 15 23.01 -21.82 -23.51
C ASN A 15 22.54 -22.57 -24.77
N CYS A 16 22.18 -21.85 -25.84
CA CYS A 16 21.73 -22.42 -27.10
C CYS A 16 22.24 -21.57 -28.27
N ASP A 17 22.42 -22.20 -29.43
CA ASP A 17 22.96 -21.57 -30.64
C ASP A 17 22.11 -20.40 -31.14
N ALA A 18 20.79 -20.45 -30.91
CA ALA A 18 19.88 -19.36 -31.24
C ALA A 18 20.17 -18.03 -30.52
N PHE A 19 21.01 -18.05 -29.47
CA PHE A 19 21.42 -16.84 -28.74
C PHE A 19 22.82 -16.34 -29.14
N THR A 20 23.48 -17.00 -30.10
CA THR A 20 24.78 -16.57 -30.63
C THR A 20 24.63 -15.32 -31.48
N SER A 21 25.60 -14.42 -31.40
CA SER A 21 25.60 -13.16 -32.16
C SER A 21 27.04 -12.81 -32.56
N TYR A 22 27.22 -12.27 -33.76
CA TYR A 22 28.53 -11.88 -34.31
C TYR A 22 29.61 -12.99 -34.24
N GLY A 23 29.22 -14.25 -34.43
CA GLY A 23 30.13 -15.41 -34.37
C GLY A 23 30.66 -15.72 -32.97
N LYS A 24 30.04 -15.17 -31.91
CA LYS A 24 30.42 -15.40 -30.52
C LYS A 24 29.51 -16.44 -29.87
N GLU A 25 30.09 -17.22 -28.98
CA GLU A 25 29.39 -18.29 -28.28
C GLU A 25 29.35 -18.05 -26.77
N GLN A 26 28.32 -18.61 -26.12
CA GLN A 26 28.15 -18.54 -24.67
C GLN A 26 28.31 -17.10 -24.13
N SER A 27 29.06 -16.92 -23.03
CA SER A 27 29.29 -15.63 -22.37
C SER A 27 30.04 -14.62 -23.24
N HIS A 28 30.73 -15.05 -24.31
CA HIS A 28 31.38 -14.09 -25.24
C HIS A 28 30.36 -13.23 -25.99
N ASN A 29 29.07 -13.62 -26.03
CA ASN A 29 28.00 -12.78 -26.56
C ASN A 29 27.75 -11.49 -25.75
N ALA A 30 28.11 -11.48 -24.47
CA ALA A 30 28.10 -10.30 -23.61
C ALA A 30 29.31 -10.37 -22.67
N PRO A 31 30.52 -10.04 -23.19
CA PRO A 31 31.76 -10.33 -22.50
C PRO A 31 31.88 -9.49 -21.22
N VAL A 32 32.17 -10.17 -20.12
CA VAL A 32 32.58 -9.58 -18.85
C VAL A 32 33.92 -10.20 -18.48
N SER A 33 34.87 -9.41 -17.98
CA SER A 33 36.16 -9.98 -17.58
C SER A 33 36.01 -10.97 -16.44
N ASP A 34 36.85 -12.01 -16.40
CA ASP A 34 36.82 -13.01 -15.32
C ASP A 34 36.95 -12.36 -13.93
N ALA A 35 37.77 -11.31 -13.83
CA ALA A 35 37.92 -10.54 -12.59
C ALA A 35 36.62 -9.83 -12.18
N ALA A 36 35.90 -9.21 -13.11
CA ALA A 36 34.61 -8.59 -12.83
C ALA A 36 33.55 -9.64 -12.50
N ALA A 37 33.52 -10.74 -13.25
CA ALA A 37 32.64 -11.89 -13.03
C ALA A 37 32.81 -12.48 -11.63
N PHE A 38 34.06 -12.71 -11.21
CA PHE A 38 34.38 -13.18 -9.88
C PHE A 38 33.91 -12.20 -8.79
N ARG A 39 34.15 -10.90 -8.95
CA ARG A 39 33.79 -9.87 -7.97
C ARG A 39 32.29 -9.76 -7.76
N TYR A 40 31.50 -9.57 -8.82
CA TYR A 40 30.04 -9.40 -8.66
C TYR A 40 29.36 -10.69 -8.21
N CYS A 41 29.83 -11.87 -8.68
CA CYS A 41 29.29 -13.16 -8.21
C CYS A 41 29.57 -13.37 -6.73
N THR A 42 30.80 -13.08 -6.26
CA THR A 42 31.17 -13.23 -4.86
C THR A 42 30.37 -12.28 -3.97
N ALA A 43 30.27 -11.00 -4.36
CA ALA A 43 29.49 -10.01 -3.63
C ALA A 43 28.01 -10.41 -3.53
N LEU A 44 27.39 -10.78 -4.67
CA LEU A 44 25.99 -11.15 -4.69
C LEU A 44 25.70 -12.43 -3.91
N ASN A 45 26.57 -13.44 -3.98
CA ASN A 45 26.44 -14.66 -3.18
C ASN A 45 26.60 -14.39 -1.68
N ALA A 46 27.46 -13.44 -1.29
CA ALA A 46 27.59 -13.02 0.11
C ALA A 46 26.28 -12.38 0.62
N LEU A 47 25.64 -11.50 -0.17
CA LEU A 47 24.35 -10.89 0.18
C LEU A 47 23.20 -11.91 0.18
N LEU A 48 23.19 -12.84 -0.78
CA LEU A 48 22.10 -13.81 -0.93
C LEU A 48 22.17 -14.99 0.05
N SER A 49 23.35 -15.50 0.34
CA SER A 49 23.53 -16.75 1.10
C SER A 49 24.66 -16.70 2.13
N GLY A 50 25.38 -15.58 2.25
CA GLY A 50 26.43 -15.44 3.25
C GLY A 50 25.91 -15.35 4.69
N PRO A 51 26.80 -15.29 5.68
CA PRO A 51 26.46 -15.30 7.11
C PRO A 51 25.51 -14.17 7.53
N LYS A 52 25.63 -13.00 6.90
CA LYS A 52 24.78 -11.82 7.15
C LYS A 52 23.61 -11.70 6.18
N SER A 53 23.34 -12.70 5.33
CA SER A 53 22.34 -12.61 4.26
C SER A 53 20.95 -12.18 4.76
N ARG A 54 20.54 -12.59 5.97
CA ARG A 54 19.25 -12.17 6.57
C ARG A 54 19.14 -10.65 6.78
N ARG A 55 20.26 -9.94 6.92
CA ARG A 55 20.31 -8.48 7.05
C ARG A 55 20.35 -7.75 5.73
N HIS A 56 20.69 -8.41 4.62
CA HIS A 56 20.87 -7.77 3.31
C HIS A 56 19.82 -8.21 2.29
N ARG A 57 18.86 -9.04 2.68
CA ARG A 57 17.85 -9.54 1.77
C ARG A 57 16.51 -9.73 2.44
N PHE A 58 15.46 -9.52 1.67
CA PHE A 58 14.11 -9.92 2.03
C PHE A 58 13.39 -10.52 0.83
N GLY A 59 12.37 -11.32 1.12
CA GLY A 59 11.52 -11.93 0.10
C GLY A 59 10.19 -11.17 0.01
N LEU A 60 9.82 -10.78 -1.20
CA LEU A 60 8.53 -10.23 -1.51
C LEU A 60 7.95 -11.07 -2.64
N ALA A 61 6.83 -11.77 -2.39
CA ALA A 61 6.29 -12.82 -3.28
C ALA A 61 7.36 -13.79 -3.84
N ASP A 62 7.58 -13.82 -5.16
CA ASP A 62 8.60 -14.64 -5.85
C ASP A 62 9.95 -13.92 -6.03
N THR A 63 10.03 -12.63 -5.71
CA THR A 63 11.23 -11.82 -5.85
C THR A 63 12.06 -11.84 -4.57
N THR A 64 13.35 -12.17 -4.71
CA THR A 64 14.36 -11.93 -3.67
C THR A 64 14.95 -10.55 -3.90
N ILE A 65 14.78 -9.64 -2.94
CA ILE A 65 15.34 -8.29 -3.00
C ILE A 65 16.58 -8.27 -2.11
N VAL A 66 17.71 -7.88 -2.69
CA VAL A 66 18.95 -7.62 -1.95
C VAL A 66 19.22 -6.13 -1.90
N PHE A 67 19.87 -5.67 -0.83
CA PHE A 67 20.22 -4.27 -0.66
C PHE A 67 21.55 -4.09 0.07
N TRP A 68 22.22 -2.98 -0.22
CA TRP A 68 23.46 -2.57 0.42
C TRP A 68 23.67 -1.07 0.29
N THR A 69 24.56 -0.52 1.10
CA THR A 69 24.98 0.88 1.07
C THR A 69 26.41 1.01 0.53
N GLY A 70 26.77 2.17 0.00
CA GLY A 70 28.14 2.45 -0.49
C GLY A 70 29.18 2.44 0.63
N GLU A 71 28.74 2.78 1.84
CA GLU A 71 29.56 2.81 3.05
C GLU A 71 28.77 2.23 4.22
N THR A 72 29.45 1.77 5.26
CA THR A 72 28.77 1.24 6.46
C THR A 72 28.14 2.39 7.23
N ILE A 73 26.81 2.41 7.29
CA ILE A 73 26.05 3.37 8.10
C ILE A 73 25.70 2.71 9.43
N ARG A 74 26.19 3.29 10.53
CA ARG A 74 25.85 2.87 11.89
C ARG A 74 24.92 3.88 12.50
N VAL A 75 23.86 3.40 13.13
CA VAL A 75 22.92 4.24 13.87
C VAL A 75 22.77 3.61 15.25
N GLY A 76 23.36 4.26 16.25
CA GLY A 76 23.48 3.70 17.58
C GLY A 76 24.06 2.28 17.57
N ALA A 77 23.24 1.30 17.99
CA ALA A 77 23.63 -0.11 18.04
C ALA A 77 23.32 -0.88 16.74
N SER A 78 22.54 -0.28 15.84
CA SER A 78 22.02 -0.88 14.62
C SER A 78 22.80 -0.42 13.37
N THR A 79 22.60 -1.14 12.28
CA THR A 79 23.06 -0.74 10.94
C THR A 79 21.88 -0.32 10.08
N ALA A 80 22.11 0.50 9.05
CA ALA A 80 21.05 0.83 8.09
C ALA A 80 20.40 -0.43 7.52
N GLU A 81 21.16 -1.52 7.41
CA GLU A 81 20.66 -2.80 6.94
C GLU A 81 19.65 -3.48 7.87
N ASP A 82 19.78 -3.28 9.17
CA ASP A 82 18.77 -3.75 10.13
C ASP A 82 17.45 -2.98 9.92
N TRP A 83 17.52 -1.67 9.67
CA TRP A 83 16.33 -0.85 9.36
C TRP A 83 15.61 -1.28 8.08
N PHE A 84 16.35 -1.49 6.98
CA PHE A 84 15.76 -1.95 5.72
C PHE A 84 15.05 -3.29 5.89
N SER A 85 15.67 -4.23 6.62
CA SER A 85 15.05 -5.51 6.96
C SER A 85 13.72 -5.31 7.70
N ASP A 86 13.69 -4.48 8.74
CA ASP A 86 12.52 -4.29 9.59
C ASP A 86 11.38 -3.58 8.84
N MET A 87 11.69 -2.53 8.06
CA MET A 87 10.71 -1.81 7.23
C MET A 87 10.04 -2.72 6.20
N PHE A 88 10.82 -3.45 5.40
CA PHE A 88 10.29 -4.21 4.27
C PHE A 88 9.66 -5.55 4.68
N SER A 89 10.12 -6.15 5.78
CA SER A 89 9.45 -7.30 6.38
C SER A 89 8.16 -6.91 7.13
N GLY A 90 8.00 -5.61 7.44
CA GLY A 90 6.89 -5.11 8.24
C GLY A 90 7.01 -5.53 9.71
N ASN A 91 8.23 -5.77 10.20
CA ASN A 91 8.50 -6.12 11.59
C ASN A 91 9.12 -4.94 12.33
N LEU A 92 8.61 -3.73 12.10
CA LEU A 92 9.01 -2.57 12.89
C LEU A 92 8.78 -2.90 14.38
N PRO A 93 9.81 -2.81 15.23
CA PRO A 93 9.68 -3.05 16.66
C PRO A 93 8.63 -2.13 17.27
N ALA A 94 7.87 -2.63 18.24
CA ALA A 94 7.00 -1.78 19.04
C ALA A 94 7.85 -0.77 19.85
N GLU A 95 7.28 0.39 20.17
CA GLU A 95 7.93 1.43 20.99
C GLU A 95 8.28 0.92 22.41
N ASP A 96 7.83 -0.28 22.81
CA ASP A 96 8.11 -0.88 24.13
C ASP A 96 9.42 -1.70 24.18
N ALA A 97 10.42 -1.37 23.36
CA ALA A 97 11.70 -2.08 23.37
C ALA A 97 12.39 -1.94 24.75
N GLN A 98 12.57 -3.05 25.47
CA GLN A 98 13.24 -3.09 26.79
C GLN A 98 14.70 -2.62 26.75
N ASP A 99 15.31 -2.60 25.57
CA ASP A 99 16.68 -2.17 25.34
C ASP A 99 16.68 -0.71 24.86
N LYS A 100 17.17 0.20 25.71
CA LYS A 100 17.19 1.64 25.46
C LYS A 100 17.92 2.02 24.17
N ALA A 101 19.00 1.32 23.82
CA ALA A 101 19.77 1.63 22.60
C ALA A 101 18.98 1.26 21.34
N LYS A 102 18.27 0.13 21.36
CA LYS A 102 17.37 -0.25 20.26
C LYS A 102 16.15 0.65 20.16
N PHE A 103 15.65 1.12 21.30
CA PHE A 103 14.57 2.10 21.33
C PHE A 103 14.98 3.39 20.61
N ASP A 104 16.15 3.95 20.94
CA ASP A 104 16.66 5.16 20.29
C ASP A 104 16.84 4.96 18.77
N ASP A 105 17.36 3.81 18.34
CA ASP A 105 17.51 3.46 16.91
C ASP A 105 16.16 3.39 16.19
N VAL A 106 15.13 2.80 16.82
CA VAL A 106 13.77 2.71 16.28
C VAL A 106 13.15 4.11 16.17
N MET A 107 13.36 4.96 17.17
CA MET A 107 12.83 6.33 17.14
C MET A 107 13.45 7.17 16.02
N ILE A 108 14.75 7.00 15.73
CA ILE A 108 15.39 7.65 14.58
C ILE A 108 14.77 7.15 13.28
N LEU A 109 14.60 5.82 13.13
CA LEU A 109 13.96 5.24 11.95
C LEU A 109 12.54 5.76 11.73
N LEU A 110 11.71 5.75 12.77
CA LEU A 110 10.33 6.26 12.70
C LEU A 110 10.31 7.75 12.36
N ARG A 111 11.25 8.54 12.90
CA ARG A 111 11.38 9.96 12.54
C ARG A 111 11.77 10.13 11.07
N ALA A 112 12.74 9.37 10.57
CA ALA A 112 13.13 9.39 9.16
C ALA A 112 11.99 8.98 8.22
N LEU A 113 11.14 8.04 8.64
CA LEU A 113 9.92 7.67 7.89
C LEU A 113 8.87 8.80 7.86
N ARG A 114 8.76 9.60 8.92
CA ARG A 114 7.79 10.71 9.03
C ARG A 114 8.28 12.00 8.38
N GLU A 115 9.57 12.30 8.51
CA GLU A 115 10.17 13.60 8.15
C GLU A 115 11.07 13.51 6.90
N GLY A 116 11.41 12.31 6.45
CA GLY A 116 12.26 12.06 5.28
C GLY A 116 13.75 12.11 5.59
N GLY A 117 14.57 12.25 4.55
CA GLY A 117 16.02 12.26 4.63
C GLY A 117 16.59 13.39 5.48
N ASN A 118 15.86 14.50 5.62
CA ASN A 118 16.27 15.62 6.49
C ASN A 118 16.37 15.21 7.97
N ALA A 119 15.59 14.23 8.42
CA ALA A 119 15.64 13.77 9.80
C ALA A 119 16.99 13.10 10.15
N LEU A 120 17.68 12.56 9.15
CA LEU A 120 18.98 11.89 9.31
C LEU A 120 20.12 12.86 9.64
N LYS A 121 20.00 14.14 9.26
CA LYS A 121 21.01 15.17 9.54
C LYS A 121 21.26 15.34 11.05
N ASN A 122 20.24 15.08 11.86
CA ASN A 122 20.30 15.17 13.32
C ASN A 122 20.90 13.92 13.98
N SER A 123 21.29 12.91 13.20
CA SER A 123 21.65 11.56 13.69
C SER A 123 23.05 11.11 13.28
N GLU A 124 23.94 12.03 12.88
CA GLU A 124 25.31 11.73 12.39
C GLU A 124 25.38 10.83 11.14
N ILE A 125 24.25 10.61 10.46
CA ILE A 125 24.17 9.82 9.23
C ILE A 125 24.34 10.76 8.04
N ASP A 126 25.36 10.52 7.21
CA ASP A 126 25.49 11.22 5.94
C ASP A 126 24.36 10.80 5.00
N ALA A 127 23.42 11.71 4.77
CA ALA A 127 22.29 11.53 3.88
C ALA A 127 22.70 11.29 2.41
N GLY A 128 23.94 11.65 2.04
CA GLY A 128 24.50 11.45 0.69
C GLY A 128 25.00 10.05 0.40
N VAL A 129 25.08 9.15 1.41
CA VAL A 129 25.56 7.78 1.19
C VAL A 129 24.66 7.04 0.21
N PRO A 130 25.19 6.44 -0.87
CA PRO A 130 24.37 5.75 -1.85
C PRO A 130 23.83 4.43 -1.29
N VAL A 131 22.59 4.12 -1.64
CA VAL A 131 21.85 2.91 -1.31
C VAL A 131 21.44 2.23 -2.61
N TYR A 132 21.60 0.91 -2.64
CA TYR A 132 21.35 0.08 -3.80
C TYR A 132 20.35 -1.02 -3.46
N LEU A 133 19.35 -1.20 -4.32
CA LEU A 133 18.36 -2.28 -4.22
C LEU A 133 18.29 -3.03 -5.55
N LEU A 134 18.37 -4.36 -5.47
CA LEU A 134 18.30 -5.26 -6.62
C LEU A 134 17.24 -6.34 -6.38
N GLY A 135 16.18 -6.33 -7.19
CA GLY A 135 15.12 -7.34 -7.18
C GLY A 135 15.39 -8.46 -8.17
N LEU A 136 15.53 -9.70 -7.68
CA LEU A 136 15.83 -10.89 -8.46
C LEU A 136 14.69 -11.90 -8.39
N ALA A 137 14.14 -12.29 -9.53
CA ALA A 137 13.15 -13.36 -9.63
C ALA A 137 13.76 -14.61 -10.30
N PRO A 138 13.37 -15.82 -9.86
CA PRO A 138 13.81 -17.04 -10.53
C PRO A 138 13.13 -17.20 -11.90
N ASN A 139 13.90 -17.60 -12.92
CA ASN A 139 13.39 -18.01 -14.22
C ASN A 139 14.12 -19.27 -14.69
N ALA A 140 13.72 -20.42 -14.15
CA ALA A 140 14.37 -21.72 -14.38
C ALA A 140 15.90 -21.66 -14.16
N SER A 141 16.68 -21.62 -15.24
CA SER A 141 18.16 -21.57 -15.22
C SER A 141 18.75 -20.16 -15.14
N ARG A 142 17.93 -19.11 -15.27
CA ARG A 142 18.37 -17.70 -15.26
C ARG A 142 17.69 -16.90 -14.14
N LEU A 143 18.35 -15.85 -13.71
CA LEU A 143 17.78 -14.85 -12.81
C LEU A 143 17.26 -13.67 -13.63
N ALA A 144 16.00 -13.31 -13.43
CA ALA A 144 15.42 -12.11 -14.00
C ALA A 144 15.65 -10.93 -13.03
N VAL A 145 16.26 -9.86 -13.51
CA VAL A 145 16.34 -8.59 -12.79
C VAL A 145 14.98 -7.89 -12.94
N ARG A 146 14.16 -7.90 -11.88
CA ARG A 146 12.84 -7.26 -11.85
C ARG A 146 12.97 -5.74 -11.79
N PHE A 147 13.91 -5.27 -10.98
CA PHE A 147 14.24 -3.86 -10.86
C PHE A 147 15.65 -3.68 -10.28
N TRP A 148 16.24 -2.54 -10.62
CA TRP A 148 17.45 -2.00 -10.03
C TRP A 148 17.14 -0.58 -9.59
N HIS A 149 17.53 -0.21 -8.37
CA HIS A 149 17.34 1.14 -7.85
C HIS A 149 18.62 1.58 -7.13
N SER A 150 19.01 2.82 -7.38
CA SER A 150 20.19 3.47 -6.84
C SER A 150 19.79 4.90 -6.48
N GLU A 151 19.95 5.26 -5.22
CA GLU A 151 19.57 6.57 -4.67
C GLU A 151 20.46 6.88 -3.47
N THR A 152 20.46 8.11 -2.99
CA THR A 152 21.05 8.42 -1.67
C THR A 152 20.16 7.93 -0.53
N ILE A 153 20.69 7.67 0.66
CA ILE A 153 19.85 7.25 1.80
C ILE A 153 18.84 8.34 2.18
N GLY A 154 19.23 9.62 2.07
CA GLY A 154 18.31 10.74 2.25
C GLY A 154 17.15 10.71 1.25
N GLY A 155 17.47 10.60 -0.05
CA GLY A 155 16.45 10.51 -1.10
C GLY A 155 15.55 9.28 -0.97
N PHE A 156 16.10 8.15 -0.52
CA PHE A 156 15.32 6.95 -0.23
C PHE A 156 14.28 7.19 0.86
N PHE A 157 14.65 7.84 1.98
CA PHE A 157 13.69 8.18 3.03
C PHE A 157 12.69 9.25 2.61
N ASP A 158 13.07 10.19 1.74
CA ASP A 158 12.12 11.15 1.15
C ASP A 158 11.06 10.45 0.29
N ASN A 159 11.47 9.43 -0.49
CA ASN A 159 10.56 8.62 -1.29
C ASN A 159 9.62 7.76 -0.40
N LEU A 160 10.14 7.19 0.69
CA LEU A 160 9.33 6.46 1.67
C LEU A 160 8.35 7.38 2.41
N LYS A 161 8.80 8.56 2.83
CA LYS A 161 7.93 9.57 3.44
C LYS A 161 6.76 9.88 2.52
N CYS A 162 7.03 10.20 1.25
CA CYS A 162 5.97 10.45 0.27
C CYS A 162 5.02 9.26 0.14
N HIS A 163 5.54 8.04 0.10
CA HIS A 163 4.74 6.82 0.08
C HIS A 163 3.79 6.68 1.27
N PHE A 164 4.28 6.91 2.48
CA PHE A 164 3.46 6.79 3.69
C PHE A 164 2.48 7.96 3.86
N ASP A 165 2.86 9.17 3.45
CA ASP A 165 1.97 10.32 3.38
C ASP A 165 0.78 10.05 2.43
N ASP A 166 1.04 9.47 1.26
CA ASP A 166 0.00 9.11 0.28
C ASP A 166 -0.96 8.04 0.84
N LEU A 167 -0.44 7.09 1.62
CA LEU A 167 -1.21 6.02 2.27
C LEU A 167 -1.96 6.50 3.52
N ARG A 168 -1.66 7.70 4.04
CA ARG A 168 -2.19 8.17 5.30
C ARG A 168 -3.72 8.21 5.27
N MET A 169 -4.34 7.48 6.19
CA MET A 169 -5.79 7.27 6.20
C MET A 169 -6.23 7.12 7.66
N VAL A 170 -7.47 7.49 7.97
CA VAL A 170 -8.04 7.25 9.30
C VAL A 170 -8.04 5.75 9.60
N ARG A 171 -7.39 5.34 10.69
CA ARG A 171 -7.25 3.93 11.09
C ARG A 171 -8.57 3.36 11.60
N GLU A 172 -8.90 2.14 11.20
CA GLU A 172 -10.06 1.39 11.70
C GLU A 172 -9.78 0.94 13.13
N PHE A 173 -8.61 0.36 13.38
CA PHE A 173 -8.17 -0.18 14.68
C PHE A 173 -6.97 0.59 15.24
N GLN A 174 -7.14 1.15 16.43
CA GLN A 174 -6.11 1.89 17.19
C GLN A 174 -5.09 0.94 17.85
N GLU A 175 -3.98 1.48 18.37
CA GLU A 175 -2.86 0.72 18.97
C GLU A 175 -3.25 -0.22 20.12
N GLY A 176 -4.38 0.04 20.82
CA GLY A 176 -4.92 -0.86 21.85
C GLY A 176 -5.75 -2.06 21.34
N ALA A 177 -5.95 -2.20 20.03
CA ALA A 177 -6.69 -3.33 19.46
C ALA A 177 -5.82 -4.59 19.35
N LYS A 178 -6.45 -5.78 19.33
CA LYS A 178 -5.75 -7.07 19.13
C LYS A 178 -4.91 -7.09 17.84
N THR A 179 -5.35 -6.38 16.81
CA THR A 179 -4.67 -6.21 15.53
C THR A 179 -4.78 -4.75 15.09
N PRO A 180 -3.88 -3.87 15.53
CA PRO A 180 -3.92 -2.45 15.21
C PRO A 180 -3.54 -2.21 13.75
N ASP A 181 -4.10 -1.16 13.14
CA ASP A 181 -3.65 -0.70 11.84
C ASP A 181 -2.28 -0.04 11.97
N ARG A 182 -1.35 -0.44 11.10
CA ARG A 182 0.04 0.04 11.13
C ARG A 182 0.16 1.40 10.45
N GLU A 183 0.95 2.29 11.05
CA GLU A 183 1.32 3.58 10.43
C GLU A 183 2.09 3.39 9.12
N PHE A 184 3.04 2.45 9.14
CA PHE A 184 3.97 2.18 8.06
C PHE A 184 3.77 0.75 7.55
N PRO A 185 2.69 0.47 6.80
CA PRO A 185 2.46 -0.87 6.26
C PRO A 185 3.50 -1.22 5.18
N GLY A 186 4.21 -2.32 5.37
CA GLY A 186 5.19 -2.78 4.37
C GLY A 186 4.53 -3.20 3.05
N PRO A 187 5.26 -3.19 1.92
CA PRO A 187 4.70 -3.48 0.58
C PRO A 187 3.95 -4.81 0.48
N ARG A 188 4.40 -5.84 1.23
CA ARG A 188 3.74 -7.16 1.28
C ARG A 188 2.31 -7.09 1.81
N MET A 189 2.04 -6.18 2.74
CA MET A 189 0.69 -5.99 3.31
C MET A 189 -0.25 -5.41 2.25
N LEU A 190 0.23 -4.42 1.48
CA LEU A 190 -0.53 -3.82 0.39
C LEU A 190 -0.84 -4.84 -0.72
N LEU A 191 0.17 -5.65 -1.11
CA LEU A 191 -0.01 -6.68 -2.13
C LEU A 191 -0.99 -7.78 -1.71
N ARG A 192 -1.02 -8.15 -0.42
CA ARG A 192 -2.00 -9.13 0.10
C ARG A 192 -3.45 -8.69 -0.09
N GLU A 193 -3.71 -7.39 -0.16
CA GLU A 193 -5.05 -6.87 -0.40
C GLU A 193 -5.54 -7.04 -1.83
N THR A 194 -4.66 -7.46 -2.75
CA THR A 194 -4.98 -7.69 -4.17
C THR A 194 -5.42 -9.13 -4.47
N ALA A 195 -5.28 -10.04 -3.51
CA ALA A 195 -5.42 -11.48 -3.71
C ALA A 195 -6.22 -12.15 -2.58
N ARG A 196 -6.74 -13.36 -2.82
CA ARG A 196 -7.36 -14.19 -1.76
C ARG A 196 -6.27 -14.88 -0.93
N GLU A 197 -5.33 -15.50 -1.62
CA GLU A 197 -4.20 -16.20 -1.01
C GLU A 197 -2.88 -15.56 -1.45
N PRO A 198 -1.82 -15.62 -0.63
CA PRO A 198 -0.52 -15.02 -0.97
C PRO A 198 0.08 -15.54 -2.29
N LYS A 199 -0.24 -16.77 -2.69
CA LYS A 199 0.22 -17.39 -3.94
C LYS A 199 -0.44 -16.81 -5.20
N ASP A 200 -1.58 -16.14 -5.06
CA ASP A 200 -2.32 -15.54 -6.17
C ASP A 200 -1.87 -14.09 -6.46
N ILE A 201 -0.94 -13.55 -5.66
CA ILE A 201 -0.38 -12.22 -5.88
C ILE A 201 0.44 -12.25 -7.18
N SER A 202 0.13 -11.35 -8.11
CA SER A 202 0.85 -11.27 -9.38
C SER A 202 2.30 -10.78 -9.16
N PRO A 203 3.31 -11.55 -9.60
CA PRO A 203 4.73 -11.14 -9.56
C PRO A 203 5.02 -9.81 -10.27
N LEU A 204 4.27 -9.51 -11.34
CA LEU A 204 4.45 -8.28 -12.11
C LEU A 204 4.02 -7.04 -11.32
N LEU A 205 3.00 -7.21 -10.47
CA LEU A 205 2.47 -6.14 -9.61
C LEU A 205 3.47 -5.75 -8.53
N GLU A 206 4.23 -6.73 -8.05
CA GLU A 206 5.22 -6.56 -7.01
C GLU A 206 6.36 -5.63 -7.44
N GLY A 207 7.05 -5.97 -8.54
CA GLY A 207 8.12 -5.14 -9.08
C GLY A 207 7.63 -3.79 -9.58
N ALA A 208 6.39 -3.70 -10.05
CA ALA A 208 5.77 -2.41 -10.42
C ALA A 208 5.49 -1.53 -9.20
N LEU A 209 4.92 -2.08 -8.13
CA LEU A 209 4.69 -1.37 -6.88
C LEU A 209 6.00 -0.91 -6.25
N MET A 210 6.99 -1.80 -6.15
CA MET A 210 8.30 -1.44 -5.59
C MET A 210 8.96 -0.30 -6.36
N ARG A 211 8.98 -0.34 -7.69
CA ARG A 211 9.49 0.78 -8.50
C ARG A 211 8.72 2.08 -8.27
N ALA A 212 7.40 2.00 -8.09
CA ALA A 212 6.59 3.18 -7.82
C ALA A 212 6.87 3.78 -6.44
N ILE A 213 7.05 2.94 -5.42
CA ILE A 213 7.46 3.37 -4.08
C ILE A 213 8.84 4.04 -4.15
N LEU A 214 9.82 3.34 -4.71
CA LEU A 214 11.23 3.76 -4.71
C LEU A 214 11.51 4.98 -5.59
N ASN A 215 10.76 5.18 -6.68
CA ASN A 215 10.99 6.28 -7.63
C ASN A 215 9.92 7.39 -7.55
N ARG A 216 9.01 7.34 -6.56
CA ARG A 216 7.90 8.29 -6.41
C ARG A 216 7.04 8.46 -7.68
N THR A 217 6.83 7.37 -8.42
CA THR A 217 5.99 7.37 -9.62
C THR A 217 4.56 6.90 -9.31
N PRO A 218 3.59 7.11 -10.22
CA PRO A 218 2.25 6.57 -10.07
C PRO A 218 2.24 5.05 -9.82
N TYR A 219 1.37 4.60 -8.92
CA TYR A 219 1.12 3.17 -8.76
C TYR A 219 0.51 2.59 -10.04
N PRO A 220 0.78 1.31 -10.35
CA PRO A 220 0.21 0.69 -11.54
C PRO A 220 -1.32 0.59 -11.43
N ASP A 221 -2.05 0.93 -12.50
CA ASP A 221 -3.52 0.79 -12.56
C ASP A 221 -4.00 -0.63 -12.24
N ALA A 222 -3.18 -1.63 -12.57
CA ALA A 222 -3.43 -3.03 -12.23
C ALA A 222 -3.55 -3.27 -10.71
N LEU A 223 -2.89 -2.46 -9.86
CA LEU A 223 -3.01 -2.53 -8.40
C LEU A 223 -4.41 -2.12 -7.94
N ALA A 224 -4.88 -0.95 -8.38
CA ALA A 224 -6.22 -0.46 -8.08
C ALA A 224 -7.29 -1.40 -8.65
N ALA A 225 -7.14 -1.87 -9.89
CA ALA A 225 -8.07 -2.81 -10.51
C ALA A 225 -8.14 -4.15 -9.78
N ALA A 226 -7.01 -4.65 -9.24
CA ALA A 226 -7.01 -5.87 -8.43
C ALA A 226 -7.72 -5.65 -7.08
N ILE A 227 -7.45 -4.54 -6.39
CA ILE A 227 -8.11 -4.20 -5.12
C ILE A 227 -9.62 -4.03 -5.33
N VAL A 228 -10.06 -3.26 -6.33
CA VAL A 228 -11.49 -3.07 -6.62
C VAL A 228 -12.18 -4.41 -6.92
N ARG A 229 -11.54 -5.31 -7.69
CA ARG A 229 -12.05 -6.68 -7.90
C ARG A 229 -12.18 -7.45 -6.59
N ARG A 230 -11.17 -7.39 -5.71
CA ARG A 230 -11.21 -8.06 -4.41
C ARG A 230 -12.35 -7.53 -3.55
N ILE A 231 -12.52 -6.21 -3.47
CA ILE A 231 -13.64 -5.59 -2.75
C ILE A 231 -14.97 -6.07 -3.32
N ARG A 232 -15.15 -6.15 -4.63
CA ARG A 232 -16.40 -6.67 -5.22
C ARG A 232 -16.65 -8.15 -4.87
N ALA A 233 -15.57 -8.94 -4.83
CA ALA A 233 -15.61 -10.37 -4.55
C ALA A 233 -15.90 -10.71 -3.09
N ASP A 234 -15.36 -9.96 -2.12
CA ASP A 234 -15.51 -10.25 -0.69
C ASP A 234 -16.27 -9.17 0.11
N ARG A 235 -16.64 -8.06 -0.54
CA ARG A 235 -17.39 -6.92 0.01
C ARG A 235 -16.72 -6.24 1.20
N ARG A 236 -15.41 -6.44 1.36
CA ARG A 236 -14.61 -5.87 2.45
C ARG A 236 -13.79 -4.68 1.95
N ILE A 237 -13.96 -3.53 2.59
CA ILE A 237 -13.13 -2.34 2.39
C ILE A 237 -12.30 -2.16 3.66
N SER A 238 -11.11 -2.78 3.70
CA SER A 238 -10.19 -2.63 4.84
C SER A 238 -9.46 -1.28 4.80
N TYR A 239 -8.88 -0.89 5.94
CA TYR A 239 -7.95 0.25 6.03
C TYR A 239 -6.92 0.25 4.90
N LEU A 240 -6.21 -0.87 4.69
CA LEU A 240 -5.16 -0.97 3.68
C LEU A 240 -5.70 -0.87 2.24
N ARG A 241 -6.88 -1.42 1.96
CA ARG A 241 -7.50 -1.26 0.62
C ARG A 241 -7.85 0.19 0.35
N ALA A 242 -8.51 0.86 1.30
CA ALA A 242 -8.88 2.26 1.15
C ALA A 242 -7.65 3.18 1.06
N ALA A 243 -6.65 2.97 1.92
CA ALA A 243 -5.36 3.67 1.88
C ALA A 243 -4.62 3.46 0.56
N THR A 244 -4.56 2.23 0.04
CA THR A 244 -3.86 1.94 -1.23
C THR A 244 -4.59 2.57 -2.42
N LEU A 245 -5.92 2.53 -2.46
CA LEU A 245 -6.72 3.20 -3.50
C LEU A 245 -6.55 4.72 -3.43
N LYS A 246 -6.53 5.30 -2.23
CA LYS A 246 -6.25 6.72 -2.01
C LYS A 246 -4.85 7.09 -2.54
N ALA A 247 -3.82 6.33 -2.16
CA ALA A 247 -2.45 6.59 -2.60
C ALA A 247 -2.29 6.45 -4.12
N TRP A 248 -2.93 5.45 -4.73
CA TRP A 248 -2.97 5.32 -6.20
C TRP A 248 -3.61 6.54 -6.85
N TRP A 249 -4.77 7.00 -6.35
CA TRP A 249 -5.48 8.15 -6.89
C TRP A 249 -4.64 9.44 -6.75
N ILE A 250 -4.09 9.72 -5.56
CA ILE A 250 -3.25 10.92 -5.31
C ILE A 250 -2.08 10.97 -6.29
N ARG A 251 -1.36 9.86 -6.47
CA ARG A 251 -0.19 9.83 -7.34
C ARG A 251 -0.55 9.96 -8.82
N LYS A 252 -1.72 9.45 -9.22
CA LYS A 252 -2.22 9.57 -10.60
C LYS A 252 -2.71 10.99 -10.92
N HIS A 253 -3.31 11.66 -9.95
CA HIS A 253 -3.88 13.00 -10.08
C HIS A 253 -3.07 14.05 -9.30
N SER A 254 -1.73 14.02 -9.43
CA SER A 254 -0.82 14.85 -8.64
C SER A 254 -1.08 16.37 -8.73
N THR A 255 -1.84 16.82 -9.73
CA THR A 255 -2.24 18.21 -9.96
C THR A 255 -3.65 18.58 -9.46
N GLN A 256 -4.48 17.61 -9.05
CA GLN A 256 -5.91 17.84 -8.72
C GLN A 256 -6.22 17.91 -7.21
N GLY A 257 -5.20 18.15 -6.38
CA GLY A 257 -5.33 18.28 -4.93
C GLY A 257 -5.28 16.95 -4.18
N LYS A 258 -5.06 17.02 -2.86
CA LYS A 258 -4.88 15.84 -2.00
C LYS A 258 -6.24 15.29 -1.52
N LEU A 259 -6.42 13.97 -1.53
CA LEU A 259 -7.49 13.31 -0.77
C LEU A 259 -7.20 13.45 0.72
N SER A 260 -8.19 13.90 1.49
CA SER A 260 -8.10 14.04 2.95
C SER A 260 -7.84 12.70 3.64
N VAL A 261 -7.32 12.74 4.87
CA VAL A 261 -7.09 11.54 5.71
C VAL A 261 -8.39 10.97 6.27
N SER A 262 -9.38 11.83 6.49
CA SER A 262 -10.69 11.53 7.07
C SER A 262 -11.81 12.05 6.17
N LEU A 263 -13.06 11.89 6.62
CA LEU A 263 -14.25 12.34 5.88
C LEU A 263 -14.19 13.82 5.53
N ASP A 264 -14.06 14.11 4.24
CA ASP A 264 -14.34 15.42 3.66
C ASP A 264 -15.78 15.46 3.14
N THR A 265 -16.65 16.28 3.73
CA THR A 265 -18.06 16.39 3.32
C THR A 265 -18.26 17.29 2.10
N LYS A 266 -17.30 18.17 1.80
CA LYS A 266 -17.40 19.16 0.71
C LYS A 266 -16.92 18.60 -0.62
N ARG A 267 -16.36 17.39 -0.63
CA ARG A 267 -15.81 16.76 -1.82
C ARG A 267 -16.87 16.60 -2.93
N PRO A 268 -16.69 17.20 -4.13
CA PRO A 268 -17.74 17.29 -5.13
C PRO A 268 -17.94 16.00 -5.94
N GLU A 269 -16.97 15.08 -5.98
CA GLU A 269 -17.02 13.93 -6.87
C GLU A 269 -18.24 13.02 -6.57
N PRO A 270 -19.12 12.79 -7.56
CA PRO A 270 -20.33 11.98 -7.39
C PRO A 270 -20.04 10.59 -6.81
N ALA A 271 -18.96 9.95 -7.25
CA ALA A 271 -18.59 8.62 -6.81
C ALA A 271 -18.24 8.57 -5.31
N TYR A 272 -17.50 9.56 -4.81
CA TYR A 272 -17.16 9.67 -3.40
C TYR A 272 -18.43 9.89 -2.55
N ARG A 273 -19.33 10.79 -2.99
CA ARG A 273 -20.63 11.02 -2.35
C ARG A 273 -21.52 9.78 -2.32
N LEU A 274 -21.58 9.03 -3.42
CA LEU A 274 -22.31 7.77 -3.48
C LEU A 274 -21.74 6.72 -2.53
N GLY A 275 -20.41 6.69 -2.36
CA GLY A 275 -19.75 5.88 -1.33
C GLY A 275 -20.22 6.25 0.07
N ARG A 276 -20.25 7.56 0.40
CA ARG A 276 -20.78 8.08 1.66
C ARG A 276 -22.24 7.68 1.87
N LEU A 277 -23.07 7.88 0.85
CA LEU A 277 -24.49 7.51 0.86
C LEU A 277 -24.65 6.03 1.17
N PHE A 278 -23.90 5.16 0.47
CA PHE A 278 -23.97 3.72 0.69
C PHE A 278 -23.64 3.31 2.13
N ALA A 279 -22.62 3.93 2.74
CA ALA A 279 -22.27 3.70 4.15
C ALA A 279 -23.39 4.14 5.11
N ALA A 280 -24.01 5.29 4.85
CA ALA A 280 -25.14 5.78 5.65
C ALA A 280 -26.37 4.85 5.55
N LEU A 281 -26.66 4.32 4.36
CA LEU A 281 -27.76 3.39 4.12
C LEU A 281 -27.52 2.03 4.81
N GLU A 282 -26.30 1.49 4.75
CA GLU A 282 -25.92 0.27 5.49
C GLU A 282 -26.06 0.48 6.99
N LYS A 283 -25.54 1.61 7.52
CA LYS A 283 -25.62 1.89 8.96
C LYS A 283 -27.07 2.05 9.42
N THR A 284 -27.93 2.68 8.62
CA THR A 284 -29.38 2.77 8.91
C THR A 284 -30.02 1.40 9.02
N GLN A 285 -29.69 0.47 8.12
CA GLN A 285 -30.18 -0.90 8.21
C GLN A 285 -29.73 -1.57 9.52
N GLN A 286 -28.44 -1.45 9.85
CA GLN A 286 -27.88 -2.04 11.06
C GLN A 286 -28.54 -1.47 12.32
N ASP A 287 -28.74 -0.16 12.40
CA ASP A 287 -29.39 0.48 13.55
C ASP A 287 -30.87 0.10 13.69
N ALA A 288 -31.55 -0.16 12.57
CA ALA A 288 -32.97 -0.50 12.54
C ALA A 288 -33.29 -1.97 12.81
N LEU A 289 -32.41 -2.88 12.38
CA LEU A 289 -32.66 -4.32 12.38
C LEU A 289 -31.66 -5.12 13.22
N GLY A 290 -30.57 -4.51 13.69
CA GLY A 290 -29.47 -5.22 14.34
C GLY A 290 -28.73 -6.14 13.36
N ASP A 291 -28.44 -7.36 13.81
CA ASP A 291 -27.78 -8.37 13.00
C ASP A 291 -28.76 -8.97 11.98
N VAL A 292 -28.37 -8.87 10.70
CA VAL A 292 -29.16 -9.38 9.57
C VAL A 292 -28.40 -10.47 8.83
N ASN A 293 -29.12 -11.45 8.28
CA ASN A 293 -28.52 -12.53 7.49
C ASN A 293 -27.72 -12.03 6.27
N ALA A 294 -28.11 -10.90 5.69
CA ALA A 294 -27.39 -10.26 4.60
C ALA A 294 -27.66 -8.75 4.59
N SER A 295 -26.59 -7.98 4.72
CA SER A 295 -26.63 -6.52 4.73
C SER A 295 -26.84 -5.92 3.33
N VAL A 296 -27.14 -4.62 3.27
CA VAL A 296 -27.13 -3.84 2.02
C VAL A 296 -25.78 -3.98 1.31
N ARG A 297 -24.68 -3.99 2.07
CA ARG A 297 -23.34 -4.18 1.53
C ARG A 297 -23.18 -5.54 0.85
N ASP A 298 -23.62 -6.61 1.50
CA ASP A 298 -23.48 -7.97 0.97
C ASP A 298 -24.26 -8.16 -0.34
N LYS A 299 -25.43 -7.53 -0.44
CA LYS A 299 -26.32 -7.66 -1.61
C LYS A 299 -25.97 -6.72 -2.75
N PHE A 300 -25.56 -5.49 -2.45
CA PHE A 300 -25.57 -4.42 -3.45
C PHE A 300 -24.23 -3.74 -3.69
N TYR A 301 -23.17 -3.98 -2.91
CA TYR A 301 -21.92 -3.22 -3.05
C TYR A 301 -21.36 -3.28 -4.49
N SER A 302 -21.31 -4.47 -5.09
CA SER A 302 -20.77 -4.65 -6.43
C SER A 302 -21.55 -3.89 -7.51
N ALA A 303 -22.87 -3.79 -7.37
CA ALA A 303 -23.71 -3.05 -8.31
C ALA A 303 -23.68 -1.55 -8.00
N ALA A 304 -23.60 -1.15 -6.73
CA ALA A 304 -23.58 0.25 -6.32
C ALA A 304 -22.29 0.94 -6.73
N SER A 305 -21.16 0.23 -6.63
CA SER A 305 -19.86 0.74 -7.07
C SER A 305 -19.66 0.71 -8.58
N ALA A 306 -20.47 -0.02 -9.36
CA ALA A 306 -20.28 -0.12 -10.82
C ALA A 306 -21.38 0.56 -11.65
N THR A 307 -22.65 0.44 -11.22
CA THR A 307 -23.85 0.92 -11.92
C THR A 307 -24.84 1.56 -10.94
N PRO A 308 -24.50 2.72 -10.34
CA PRO A 308 -25.26 3.25 -9.21
C PRO A 308 -26.70 3.62 -9.59
N ALA A 309 -26.94 4.26 -10.74
CA ALA A 309 -28.29 4.65 -11.18
C ALA A 309 -29.30 3.49 -11.20
N VAL A 310 -28.84 2.26 -11.46
CA VAL A 310 -29.70 1.07 -11.52
C VAL A 310 -30.05 0.55 -10.13
N VAL A 311 -29.14 0.62 -9.17
CA VAL A 311 -29.29 -0.09 -7.88
C VAL A 311 -29.78 0.81 -6.75
N PHE A 312 -29.33 2.06 -6.69
CA PHE A 312 -29.66 2.95 -5.57
C PHE A 312 -31.15 3.22 -5.41
N PRO A 313 -31.98 3.36 -6.48
CA PRO A 313 -33.43 3.50 -6.31
C PRO A 313 -34.05 2.36 -5.49
N ARG A 314 -33.54 1.13 -5.69
CA ARG A 314 -33.98 -0.05 -4.91
C ARG A 314 -33.50 0.01 -3.46
N ILE A 315 -32.27 0.45 -3.22
CA ILE A 315 -31.72 0.57 -1.86
C ILE A 315 -32.47 1.66 -1.08
N LEU A 316 -32.74 2.81 -1.71
CA LEU A 316 -33.45 3.94 -1.11
C LEU A 316 -34.89 3.61 -0.73
N ARG A 317 -35.59 2.79 -1.53
CA ARG A 317 -36.91 2.28 -1.17
C ARG A 317 -36.89 1.48 0.15
N ASN A 318 -35.91 0.58 0.30
CA ASN A 318 -35.75 -0.19 1.53
C ASN A 318 -35.32 0.67 2.72
N TYR A 319 -34.50 1.70 2.46
CA TYR A 319 -34.05 2.64 3.47
C TYR A 319 -35.22 3.34 4.18
N GLN A 320 -36.28 3.74 3.47
CA GLN A 320 -37.47 4.36 4.08
C GLN A 320 -38.12 3.46 5.15
N HIS A 321 -38.16 2.15 4.90
CA HIS A 321 -38.66 1.18 5.89
C HIS A 321 -37.74 1.04 7.11
N HIS A 322 -36.43 1.08 6.93
CA HIS A 322 -35.47 1.03 8.04
C HIS A 322 -35.52 2.31 8.87
N LEU A 323 -35.63 3.45 8.20
CA LEU A 323 -35.70 4.78 8.80
C LEU A 323 -36.90 4.92 9.76
N GLY A 324 -38.05 4.37 9.38
CA GLY A 324 -39.25 4.35 10.22
C GLY A 324 -39.11 3.56 11.53
N LYS A 325 -38.13 2.65 11.62
CA LYS A 325 -37.84 1.86 12.83
C LYS A 325 -36.85 2.53 13.79
N LEU A 326 -36.21 3.62 13.37
CA LEU A 326 -35.30 4.38 14.22
C LEU A 326 -36.06 5.30 15.18
N SER A 327 -35.42 5.65 16.30
CA SER A 327 -35.89 6.71 17.19
C SER A 327 -35.95 8.05 16.46
N VAL A 328 -36.79 8.97 16.94
CA VAL A 328 -37.01 10.28 16.29
C VAL A 328 -35.70 11.04 16.08
N GLY A 329 -34.84 11.10 17.10
CA GLY A 329 -33.53 11.77 16.99
C GLY A 329 -32.59 11.12 15.97
N ALA A 330 -32.51 9.78 15.96
CA ALA A 330 -31.67 9.06 15.00
C ALA A 330 -32.20 9.17 13.56
N ARG A 331 -33.53 9.22 13.40
CA ARG A 331 -34.22 9.43 12.12
C ARG A 331 -33.87 10.79 11.53
N ILE A 332 -34.10 11.87 12.29
CA ILE A 332 -33.80 13.24 11.86
C ILE A 332 -32.32 13.36 11.47
N HIS A 333 -31.42 12.86 12.32
CA HIS A 333 -29.99 12.89 12.02
C HIS A 333 -29.64 12.19 10.70
N ARG A 334 -30.26 11.03 10.43
CA ARG A 334 -30.02 10.27 9.21
C ARG A 334 -30.60 10.94 7.97
N GLU A 335 -31.79 11.52 8.08
CA GLU A 335 -32.40 12.31 7.00
C GLU A 335 -31.53 13.52 6.65
N THR A 336 -31.06 14.27 7.65
CA THR A 336 -30.16 15.41 7.44
C THR A 336 -28.86 14.99 6.74
N LEU A 337 -28.24 13.87 7.14
CA LEU A 337 -27.03 13.36 6.50
C LEU A 337 -27.29 12.99 5.03
N ILE A 338 -28.39 12.30 4.74
CA ILE A 338 -28.70 11.90 3.37
C ILE A 338 -29.04 13.11 2.51
N GLN A 339 -29.78 14.09 3.04
CA GLN A 339 -30.07 15.34 2.36
C GLN A 339 -28.79 16.12 2.04
N GLU A 340 -27.82 16.19 2.97
CA GLU A 340 -26.53 16.82 2.72
C GLU A 340 -25.75 16.11 1.60
N ILE A 341 -25.71 14.77 1.61
CA ILE A 341 -25.01 14.02 0.56
C ILE A 341 -25.66 14.22 -0.82
N PHE A 342 -26.99 14.24 -0.89
CA PHE A 342 -27.75 14.48 -2.13
C PHE A 342 -27.74 15.94 -2.59
N GLY A 343 -27.59 16.90 -1.67
CA GLY A 343 -27.79 18.33 -1.94
C GLY A 343 -26.96 18.87 -3.11
N ASP A 344 -25.75 18.35 -3.30
CA ASP A 344 -24.88 18.74 -4.42
C ASP A 344 -24.66 17.59 -5.44
N LEU A 345 -25.57 16.62 -5.51
CA LEU A 345 -25.54 15.55 -6.52
C LEU A 345 -26.59 15.82 -7.61
N ASP A 346 -26.15 16.40 -8.73
CA ASP A 346 -27.05 16.75 -9.86
C ASP A 346 -27.78 15.53 -10.43
N ALA A 347 -27.05 14.46 -10.71
CA ALA A 347 -27.59 13.23 -11.26
C ALA A 347 -26.77 12.03 -10.81
N MET A 348 -27.43 10.88 -10.67
CA MET A 348 -26.73 9.65 -10.37
C MET A 348 -26.09 9.07 -11.64
N PRO A 349 -24.77 8.83 -11.66
CA PRO A 349 -24.10 8.28 -12.84
C PRO A 349 -24.60 6.87 -13.19
N ASN A 350 -24.64 6.56 -14.49
CA ASN A 350 -25.02 5.24 -14.99
C ASN A 350 -23.91 4.19 -14.74
N HIS A 351 -22.66 4.62 -14.85
CA HIS A 351 -21.48 3.78 -14.71
C HIS A 351 -20.37 4.54 -13.96
N LEU A 352 -19.62 3.82 -13.13
CA LEU A 352 -18.40 4.34 -12.49
C LEU A 352 -17.17 3.66 -13.12
N ASN A 353 -16.21 4.45 -13.59
CA ASN A 353 -14.93 3.94 -14.08
C ASN A 353 -14.05 3.44 -12.90
N LEU A 354 -12.79 3.07 -13.16
CA LEU A 354 -11.90 2.58 -12.10
C LEU A 354 -11.60 3.65 -11.03
N GLU A 355 -11.40 4.90 -11.45
CA GLU A 355 -11.11 6.03 -10.56
C GLU A 355 -12.32 6.35 -9.68
N ASP A 356 -13.50 6.38 -10.28
CA ASP A 356 -14.76 6.55 -9.56
C ASP A 356 -15.04 5.38 -8.61
N GLN A 357 -14.78 4.13 -9.03
CA GLN A 357 -14.88 2.97 -8.15
C GLN A 357 -13.95 3.07 -6.94
N ALA A 358 -12.74 3.61 -7.13
CA ALA A 358 -11.81 3.87 -6.04
C ALA A 358 -12.34 4.96 -5.11
N LEU A 359 -12.81 6.09 -5.66
CA LEU A 359 -13.41 7.18 -4.88
C LEU A 359 -14.65 6.73 -4.10
N PHE A 360 -15.49 5.88 -4.69
CA PHE A 360 -16.63 5.25 -4.01
C PHE A 360 -16.18 4.43 -2.79
N ALA A 361 -15.14 3.61 -2.95
CA ALA A 361 -14.60 2.81 -1.84
C ALA A 361 -13.99 3.68 -0.73
N ILE A 362 -13.28 4.75 -1.09
CA ILE A 362 -12.69 5.71 -0.15
C ILE A 362 -13.78 6.47 0.62
N GLY A 363 -14.78 7.03 -0.09
CA GLY A 363 -15.90 7.75 0.52
C GLY A 363 -16.76 6.87 1.41
N TYR A 364 -16.99 5.62 1.01
CA TYR A 364 -17.62 4.61 1.85
C TYR A 364 -16.84 4.38 3.14
N TYR A 365 -15.53 4.16 3.05
CA TYR A 365 -14.68 3.91 4.22
C TYR A 365 -14.65 5.11 5.16
N HIS A 366 -14.47 6.33 4.64
CA HIS A 366 -14.49 7.57 5.41
C HIS A 366 -15.81 7.75 6.18
N GLN A 367 -16.93 7.65 5.48
CA GLN A 367 -18.24 7.85 6.10
C GLN A 367 -18.56 6.74 7.10
N ARG A 368 -18.17 5.48 6.81
CA ARG A 368 -18.28 4.38 7.77
C ARG A 368 -17.49 4.74 9.03
N LYS A 369 -16.21 5.10 8.92
CA LYS A 369 -15.41 5.42 10.10
C LYS A 369 -15.99 6.58 10.92
N ASP A 370 -16.49 7.64 10.27
CA ASP A 370 -17.16 8.75 10.95
C ASP A 370 -18.41 8.31 11.73
N LEU A 371 -19.22 7.40 11.15
CA LEU A 371 -20.43 6.87 11.78
C LEU A 371 -20.17 5.92 12.96
N PHE A 372 -19.01 5.27 13.01
CA PHE A 372 -18.64 4.31 14.07
C PHE A 372 -17.69 4.89 15.13
N THR A 373 -17.15 6.10 14.93
CA THR A 373 -16.36 6.80 15.93
C THR A 373 -17.30 7.58 16.86
N LYS A 374 -17.21 7.36 18.18
CA LYS A 374 -18.00 8.14 19.15
C LYS A 374 -17.61 9.62 19.04
N LYS A 375 -18.57 10.54 19.19
CA LYS A 375 -18.32 12.00 19.12
C LYS A 375 -17.22 12.51 20.06
N ALA A 376 -16.93 11.79 21.16
CA ALA A 376 -15.87 12.14 22.11
C ALA A 376 -14.44 11.84 21.62
N ASP A 377 -14.28 10.99 20.59
CA ASP A 377 -12.98 10.53 20.07
C ASP A 377 -12.62 11.18 18.72
N LYS A 378 -13.34 12.23 18.30
CA LYS A 378 -13.02 12.94 17.06
C LYS A 378 -11.77 13.82 17.28
N PRO A 379 -10.64 13.59 16.58
CA PRO A 379 -9.54 14.54 16.62
C PRO A 379 -10.01 15.87 16.03
N ASN A 380 -9.70 16.98 16.71
CA ASN A 380 -9.92 18.33 16.19
C ASN A 380 -9.13 18.48 14.88
N THR A 381 -9.81 18.40 13.74
CA THR A 381 -9.27 18.84 12.46
C THR A 381 -9.24 20.37 12.45
N THR A 382 -8.18 20.92 13.04
CA THR A 382 -7.67 22.24 12.69
C THR A 382 -6.48 21.97 11.77
N GLU A 383 -6.72 21.84 10.47
CA GLU A 383 -5.64 21.97 9.49
C GLU A 383 -5.27 23.46 9.46
N SER A 384 -4.10 23.78 10.01
CA SER A 384 -3.45 25.07 9.84
C SER A 384 -3.05 25.24 8.37
N GLU A 385 -3.36 26.42 7.84
CA GLU A 385 -3.09 26.92 6.49
C GLU A 385 -1.69 26.66 5.94
#